data_AF-A0A379XWA9-F1
#
_entry.id   AF-A0A379XWA9-F1
#
_cell.length_a   1.000
_cell.length_b   1.000
_cell.length_c   1.000
_cell.angle_alpha   90.00
_cell.angle_beta   90.00
_cell.angle_gamma   90.00
#
_symmetry.space_group_name_H-M   'P 1'
#
loop_
_entity.id
_entity.type
_entity.pdbx_description
1 polymer ?
#
loop_
_entity_poly.entity_id
_entity_poly.type
_entity_poly.pdbx_seq_one_letter_code
_entity_poly.pdbx_strand_id
1 'polypeptide(L)'
;MSSKKDNGSVAPKERVNIIYKPATGSQTAEVELPLNLLVTGDLKGGPDDTPLDERQPVAIDRNNFNSVLEQSDIRREFSVPSALSEDPDARLNISLKIKSLADLSPDNIAAQVPEMKKMLELREALVALRGPMGNLPAFRTQLKALLENEDNRTAPLPAGDPECTSAREIGAEICATPARSEQQRPDLRHSSNGKNPACAT
;
A
#
# COMPACT_ATOMS: atom_id res chain seq x y z
N MET A 1 17.60 -25.09 -2.60
CA MET A 1 16.24 -25.66 -2.48
C MET A 1 16.05 -26.16 -1.06
N SER A 2 15.17 -25.54 -0.28
CA SER A 2 14.63 -26.17 0.92
C SER A 2 13.20 -25.66 1.11
N SER A 3 12.31 -26.64 1.12
CA SER A 3 10.85 -26.66 1.12
C SER A 3 10.11 -25.57 1.91
N LYS A 4 9.16 -24.95 1.21
CA LYS A 4 7.91 -24.41 1.76
C LYS A 4 7.15 -25.57 2.44
N LYS A 5 6.77 -25.43 3.72
CA LYS A 5 5.91 -26.39 4.42
C LYS A 5 4.59 -25.71 4.77
N ASP A 6 3.53 -26.18 4.14
CA ASP A 6 2.15 -25.85 4.42
C ASP A 6 1.77 -26.32 5.83
N ASN A 7 1.16 -25.44 6.63
CA ASN A 7 0.64 -25.75 7.95
C ASN A 7 -0.67 -26.56 7.85
N GLY A 8 -0.57 -27.78 7.32
CA GLY A 8 -1.65 -28.76 7.36
C GLY A 8 -1.84 -29.26 8.80
N SER A 9 -2.91 -28.83 9.47
CA SER A 9 -3.31 -29.37 10.77
C SER A 9 -3.82 -30.80 10.59
N VAL A 10 -2.96 -31.79 10.83
CA VAL A 10 -3.40 -33.18 10.95
C VAL A 10 -3.99 -33.35 12.34
N ALA A 11 -5.26 -33.76 12.41
CA ALA A 11 -5.97 -34.00 13.66
C ALA A 11 -5.25 -35.10 14.49
N PRO A 12 -4.85 -34.82 15.75
CA PRO A 12 -4.19 -35.81 16.60
C PRO A 12 -5.12 -36.98 16.92
N LYS A 13 -4.68 -38.22 16.68
CA LYS A 13 -5.54 -39.42 16.71
C LYS A 13 -5.82 -40.00 18.10
N GLU A 14 -5.23 -39.47 19.17
CA GLU A 14 -5.63 -39.81 20.54
C GLU A 14 -5.33 -38.65 21.49
N ARG A 15 -6.37 -38.20 22.22
CA ARG A 15 -6.26 -37.18 23.26
C ARG A 15 -6.69 -37.82 24.58
N VAL A 16 -5.74 -38.07 25.47
CA VAL A 16 -6.08 -38.31 26.88
C VAL A 16 -6.39 -36.97 27.53
N ASN A 17 -7.62 -36.83 28.04
CA ASN A 17 -8.05 -35.63 28.74
C ASN A 17 -7.65 -35.75 30.22
N ILE A 18 -6.42 -35.37 30.55
CA ILE A 18 -5.94 -35.36 31.94
C ILE A 18 -6.54 -34.12 32.62
N ILE A 19 -7.60 -34.32 33.40
CA ILE A 19 -8.21 -33.26 34.22
C ILE A 19 -7.58 -33.34 35.62
N TYR A 20 -6.89 -32.28 36.03
CA TYR A 20 -6.45 -32.13 37.42
C TYR A 20 -7.68 -32.01 38.33
N LYS A 21 -7.96 -33.05 39.11
CA LYS A 21 -8.92 -32.99 40.22
C LYS A 21 -8.12 -32.71 41.50
N PRO A 22 -8.25 -31.53 42.13
CA PRO A 22 -7.57 -31.24 43.39
C PRO A 22 -8.04 -32.22 44.47
N ALA A 23 -7.13 -32.67 45.32
CA ALA A 23 -7.38 -33.62 46.40
C ALA A 23 -8.08 -32.97 47.62
N THR A 24 -8.93 -31.98 47.40
CA THR A 24 -9.78 -31.37 48.42
C THR A 24 -11.11 -32.11 48.44
N GLY A 25 -11.27 -33.03 49.40
CA GLY A 25 -12.51 -33.75 49.62
C GLY A 25 -13.70 -32.79 49.74
N SER A 26 -14.67 -32.93 48.83
CA SER A 26 -16.02 -32.34 48.87
C SER A 26 -16.15 -30.82 49.08
N GLN A 27 -15.07 -30.04 48.98
CA GLN A 27 -15.16 -28.58 49.02
C GLN A 27 -14.98 -28.02 47.61
N THR A 28 -16.07 -27.47 47.09
CA THR A 28 -16.08 -26.66 45.86
C THR A 28 -15.13 -25.50 46.06
N ALA A 29 -14.15 -25.34 45.16
CA ALA A 29 -13.35 -24.12 45.13
C ALA A 29 -14.31 -22.92 45.03
N GLU A 30 -14.18 -21.95 45.94
CA GLU A 30 -14.87 -20.68 45.86
C GLU A 30 -14.48 -20.01 44.54
N VAL A 31 -15.38 -20.04 43.57
CA VAL A 31 -15.21 -19.30 42.32
C VAL A 31 -15.70 -17.88 42.60
N GLU A 32 -14.75 -16.98 42.82
CA GLU A 32 -15.06 -15.56 42.95
C GLU A 32 -15.52 -14.99 41.61
N LEU A 33 -16.46 -14.04 41.67
CA LEU A 33 -16.87 -13.31 40.48
C LEU A 33 -15.74 -12.41 39.99
N PRO A 34 -15.50 -12.33 38.67
CA PRO A 34 -14.51 -11.41 38.12
C PRO A 34 -14.91 -9.96 38.39
N LEU A 35 -13.92 -9.12 38.71
CA LEU A 35 -14.12 -7.67 38.84
C LEU A 35 -14.37 -7.06 37.45
N ASN A 36 -15.63 -6.82 37.13
CA ASN A 36 -16.05 -6.14 35.91
C ASN A 36 -16.26 -4.66 36.18
N LEU A 37 -15.55 -3.79 35.45
CA LEU A 37 -15.65 -2.34 35.57
C LEU A 37 -16.49 -1.78 34.42
N LEU A 38 -17.48 -0.96 34.75
CA LEU A 38 -18.26 -0.21 33.77
C LEU A 38 -17.66 1.20 33.62
N VAL A 39 -17.09 1.49 32.45
CA VAL A 39 -16.59 2.82 32.10
C VAL A 39 -17.70 3.58 31.39
N THR A 40 -18.02 4.78 31.88
CA THR A 40 -19.07 5.64 31.32
C THR A 40 -18.49 7.00 30.94
N GLY A 41 -19.01 7.59 29.87
CA GLY A 41 -18.57 8.89 29.35
C GLY A 41 -19.00 9.13 27.90
N ASP A 42 -18.69 10.32 27.38
CA ASP A 42 -18.82 10.60 25.95
C ASP A 42 -17.64 9.99 25.19
N LEU A 43 -17.90 8.87 24.51
CA LEU A 43 -16.89 8.09 23.78
C LEU A 43 -16.98 8.26 22.25
N LYS A 44 -18.11 8.74 21.73
CA LYS A 44 -18.31 8.95 20.28
C LYS A 44 -18.15 10.41 19.87
N GLY A 45 -18.33 11.34 20.80
CA GLY A 45 -18.14 12.76 20.56
C GLY A 45 -19.33 13.47 19.94
N GLY A 46 -20.51 12.86 19.98
CA GLY A 46 -21.76 13.42 19.48
C GLY A 46 -22.95 12.90 20.29
N PRO A 47 -24.10 13.59 20.24
CA PRO A 47 -25.30 13.11 20.92
C PRO A 47 -25.78 11.80 20.28
N ASP A 48 -26.15 10.85 21.12
CA ASP A 48 -26.84 9.62 20.73
C ASP A 48 -28.32 9.78 21.09
N ASP A 49 -29.19 9.66 20.10
CA ASP A 49 -30.65 9.83 20.26
C ASP A 49 -31.31 8.62 20.95
N THR A 50 -30.59 7.51 21.07
CA THR A 50 -31.07 6.29 21.74
C THR A 50 -31.29 6.58 23.23
N PRO A 51 -32.44 6.26 23.84
CA PRO A 51 -32.66 6.48 25.26
C PRO A 51 -31.74 5.57 26.11
N LEU A 52 -31.40 6.01 27.33
CA LEU A 52 -30.32 5.38 28.12
C LEU A 52 -30.60 3.91 28.49
N ASP A 53 -31.86 3.55 28.70
CA ASP A 53 -32.33 2.21 29.03
C ASP A 53 -32.24 1.22 27.85
N GLU A 54 -32.26 1.71 26.62
CA GLU A 54 -32.08 0.89 25.40
C GLU A 54 -30.60 0.70 25.03
N ARG A 55 -29.68 1.53 25.58
CA ARG A 55 -28.24 1.44 25.29
C ARG A 55 -27.61 0.21 25.93
N GLN A 56 -26.99 -0.63 25.12
CA GLN A 56 -26.30 -1.84 25.58
C GLN A 56 -24.81 -1.57 25.87
N PRO A 57 -24.28 -1.99 27.04
CA PRO A 57 -22.86 -1.94 27.30
C PRO A 57 -22.13 -2.97 26.43
N VAL A 58 -20.96 -2.59 25.92
CA VAL A 58 -20.10 -3.47 25.12
C VAL A 58 -18.93 -3.94 25.98
N ALA A 59 -18.72 -5.25 26.05
CA ALA A 59 -17.57 -5.83 26.75
C ALA A 59 -16.30 -5.67 25.91
N ILE A 60 -15.27 -5.07 26.51
CA ILE A 60 -14.00 -4.78 25.84
C ILE A 60 -12.88 -5.57 26.51
N ASP A 61 -12.08 -6.26 25.70
CA ASP A 61 -10.86 -6.97 26.09
C ASP A 61 -9.69 -6.58 25.17
N ARG A 62 -8.51 -7.19 25.38
CA ARG A 62 -7.30 -6.89 24.59
C ARG A 62 -7.39 -7.34 23.13
N ASN A 63 -8.27 -8.28 22.82
CA ASN A 63 -8.37 -8.92 21.51
C ASN A 63 -9.47 -8.27 20.65
N ASN A 64 -10.49 -7.68 21.26
CA ASN A 64 -11.66 -7.13 20.57
C ASN A 64 -11.68 -5.60 20.49
N PHE A 65 -10.72 -4.90 21.11
CA PHE A 65 -10.69 -3.45 21.19
C PHE A 65 -10.83 -2.77 19.82
N ASN A 66 -10.04 -3.19 18.83
CA ASN A 66 -10.08 -2.61 17.48
C ASN A 66 -11.43 -2.89 16.79
N SER A 67 -12.00 -4.07 16.97
CA SER A 67 -13.29 -4.41 16.37
C SER A 67 -14.44 -3.58 16.95
N VAL A 68 -14.43 -3.36 18.27
CA VAL A 68 -15.41 -2.48 18.94
C VAL A 68 -15.23 -1.04 18.46
N LEU A 69 -13.99 -0.59 18.29
CA LEU A 69 -13.70 0.76 17.83
C LEU A 69 -14.16 0.98 16.38
N GLU A 70 -13.94 0.01 15.49
CA GLU A 70 -14.44 0.09 14.12
C GLU A 70 -15.99 0.12 14.05
N GLN A 71 -16.66 -0.69 14.88
CA GLN A 71 -18.13 -0.73 14.97
C GLN A 71 -18.73 0.53 15.61
N SER A 72 -17.96 1.23 16.45
CA SER A 72 -18.41 2.44 17.12
C SER A 72 -18.54 3.65 16.18
N ASP A 73 -17.96 3.56 14.97
CA ASP A 73 -18.03 4.55 13.88
C ASP A 73 -17.72 5.98 14.34
N ILE A 74 -16.62 6.13 15.09
CA ILE A 74 -16.17 7.44 15.59
C ILE A 74 -15.70 8.29 14.41
N ARG A 75 -16.40 9.41 14.20
CA ARG A 75 -16.08 10.41 13.18
C ARG A 75 -15.94 11.78 13.81
N ARG A 76 -14.93 12.52 13.38
CA ARG A 76 -14.65 13.88 13.88
C ARG A 76 -14.46 14.83 12.72
N GLU A 77 -15.31 15.84 12.65
CA GLU A 77 -15.21 16.93 11.69
C GLU A 77 -14.94 18.22 12.45
N PHE A 78 -13.81 18.86 12.13
CA PHE A 78 -13.43 20.13 12.74
C PHE A 78 -12.54 20.94 11.79
N SER A 79 -12.51 22.24 12.02
CA SER A 79 -11.71 23.17 11.22
C SER A 79 -10.51 23.64 12.04
N VAL A 80 -9.30 23.50 11.50
CA VAL A 80 -8.05 23.95 12.13
C VAL A 80 -7.40 25.08 11.32
N PRO A 81 -6.54 25.91 11.92
CA PRO A 81 -5.68 26.82 11.15
C PRO A 81 -4.78 26.03 10.18
N SER A 82 -4.68 26.49 8.94
CA SER A 82 -3.83 25.85 7.92
C SER A 82 -2.40 26.37 8.01
N ALA A 83 -1.44 25.47 8.25
CA ALA A 83 -0.02 25.77 8.15
C ALA A 83 0.56 25.51 6.75
N LEU A 84 -0.29 25.12 5.78
CA LEU A 84 0.13 24.80 4.41
C LEU A 84 0.07 26.02 3.47
N SER A 85 -0.68 27.06 3.84
CA SER A 85 -0.70 28.34 3.13
C SER A 85 0.15 29.37 3.86
N GLU A 86 0.63 30.36 3.12
CA GLU A 86 1.27 31.56 3.69
C GLU A 86 0.23 32.53 4.30
N ASP A 87 -1.06 32.32 3.99
CA ASP A 87 -2.16 33.13 4.51
C ASP A 87 -2.49 32.79 5.98
N PRO A 88 -2.42 33.76 6.92
CA PRO A 88 -2.64 33.50 8.34
C PRO A 88 -4.09 33.17 8.70
N ASP A 89 -5.06 33.55 7.85
CA ASP A 89 -6.49 33.29 8.05
C ASP A 89 -6.97 32.00 7.36
N ALA A 90 -6.08 31.29 6.66
CA ALA A 90 -6.44 30.05 5.99
C ALA A 90 -6.85 28.99 7.01
N ARG A 91 -7.98 28.32 6.75
CA ARG A 91 -8.47 27.21 7.57
C ARG A 91 -8.51 25.92 6.76
N LEU A 92 -8.21 24.82 7.42
CA LEU A 92 -8.26 23.47 6.87
C LEU A 92 -9.38 22.69 7.56
N ASN A 93 -10.31 22.17 6.78
CA ASN A 93 -11.37 21.31 7.29
C ASN A 93 -10.88 19.87 7.30
N ILE A 94 -10.95 19.24 8.45
CA ILE A 94 -10.48 17.87 8.68
C ILE A 94 -11.68 17.00 8.99
N SER A 95 -11.80 15.89 8.27
CA SER A 95 -12.75 14.81 8.55
C SER A 95 -11.96 13.55 8.87
N LEU A 96 -11.96 13.13 10.13
CA LEU A 96 -11.30 11.91 10.59
C LEU A 96 -12.31 10.78 10.79
N LYS A 97 -11.94 9.59 10.33
CA LYS A 97 -12.63 8.34 10.62
C LYS A 97 -11.67 7.40 11.35
N ILE A 98 -12.04 6.99 12.56
CA ILE A 98 -11.19 6.16 13.41
C ILE A 98 -11.78 4.75 13.43
N LYS A 99 -11.00 3.76 12.98
CA LYS A 99 -11.37 2.34 12.99
C LYS A 99 -10.50 1.52 13.93
N SER A 100 -9.25 1.92 14.11
CA SER A 100 -8.29 1.25 14.98
C SER A 100 -7.48 2.27 15.78
N LEU A 101 -6.78 1.80 16.82
CA LEU A 101 -5.87 2.66 17.58
C LEU A 101 -4.74 3.22 16.71
N ALA A 102 -4.34 2.50 15.66
CA ALA A 102 -3.31 2.96 14.72
C ALA A 102 -3.76 4.19 13.92
N ASP A 103 -5.06 4.43 13.75
CA ASP A 103 -5.57 5.58 12.99
C ASP A 103 -5.33 6.91 13.71
N LEU A 104 -4.97 6.87 15.00
CA LEU A 104 -4.56 8.05 15.77
C LEU A 104 -3.07 8.39 15.60
N SER A 105 -2.31 7.57 14.87
CA SER A 105 -0.93 7.89 14.51
C SER A 105 -0.88 9.03 13.48
N PRO A 106 0.15 9.89 13.51
CA PRO A 106 0.24 11.02 12.59
C PRO A 106 0.29 10.59 11.12
N ASP A 107 0.87 9.42 10.82
CA ASP A 107 0.96 8.89 9.46
C ASP A 107 -0.44 8.57 8.89
N ASN A 108 -1.27 7.88 9.69
CA ASN A 108 -2.63 7.55 9.27
C ASN A 108 -3.55 8.77 9.26
N ILE A 109 -3.37 9.72 10.18
CA ILE A 109 -4.09 11.01 10.14
C ILE A 109 -3.72 11.78 8.86
N ALA A 110 -2.43 11.87 8.53
CA ALA A 110 -1.96 12.55 7.32
C ALA A 110 -2.45 11.87 6.04
N ALA A 111 -2.62 10.54 6.05
CA ALA A 111 -3.19 9.80 4.92
C ALA A 111 -4.69 10.05 4.71
N GLN A 112 -5.44 10.39 5.78
CA GLN A 112 -6.88 10.69 5.69
C GLN A 112 -7.16 12.10 5.16
N VAL A 113 -6.26 13.06 5.40
CA VAL A 113 -6.43 14.45 4.95
C VAL A 113 -5.86 14.61 3.54
N PRO A 114 -6.66 15.00 2.54
CA PRO A 114 -6.27 14.96 1.13
C PRO A 114 -5.09 15.88 0.79
N GLU A 115 -4.96 17.03 1.46
CA GLU A 115 -3.84 17.96 1.28
C GLU A 115 -2.53 17.36 1.80
N MET A 116 -2.54 16.73 2.98
CA MET A 116 -1.35 16.09 3.55
C MET A 116 -0.96 14.82 2.79
N LYS A 117 -1.94 14.06 2.29
CA LYS A 117 -1.70 12.88 1.46
C LYS A 117 -0.88 13.21 0.21
N LYS A 118 -1.19 14.31 -0.49
CA LYS A 118 -0.40 14.77 -1.65
C LYS A 118 1.05 15.09 -1.27
N MET A 119 1.26 15.66 -0.09
CA MET A 119 2.62 15.96 0.41
C MET A 119 3.40 14.68 0.74
N LEU A 120 2.72 13.65 1.27
CA LEU A 120 3.31 12.33 1.48
C LEU A 120 3.69 11.66 0.15
N GLU A 121 2.81 11.70 -0.85
CA GLU A 121 3.08 11.18 -2.19
C GLU A 121 4.27 11.90 -2.85
N LEU A 122 4.34 13.24 -2.70
CA LEU A 122 5.48 14.03 -3.18
C LEU A 122 6.78 13.63 -2.46
N ARG A 123 6.72 13.43 -1.13
CA ARG A 123 7.87 12.97 -0.35
C ARG A 123 8.34 11.61 -0.83
N GLU A 124 7.43 10.66 -1.07
CA GLU A 124 7.76 9.33 -1.58
C GLU A 124 8.42 9.42 -2.97
N ALA A 125 7.89 10.24 -3.87
CA ALA A 125 8.48 10.48 -5.18
C ALA A 125 9.90 11.07 -5.08
N LEU A 126 10.11 12.04 -4.19
CA LEU A 126 11.43 12.65 -3.97
C LEU A 126 12.43 11.68 -3.32
N VAL A 127 11.97 10.82 -2.40
CA VAL A 127 12.79 9.76 -1.80
C VAL A 127 13.19 8.72 -2.85
N ALA A 128 12.26 8.32 -3.72
CA ALA A 128 12.54 7.43 -4.84
C ALA A 128 13.56 8.05 -5.80
N LEU A 129 13.45 9.34 -6.10
CA LEU A 129 14.38 10.08 -6.95
C LEU A 129 15.80 10.21 -6.35
N ARG A 130 15.90 10.30 -5.01
CA ARG A 130 17.19 10.42 -4.31
C ARG A 130 18.11 9.21 -4.56
N GLY A 131 17.57 7.99 -4.68
CA GLY A 131 18.36 6.77 -4.90
C GLY A 131 19.16 6.81 -6.21
N PRO A 132 18.49 6.92 -7.38
CA PRO A 132 19.13 7.02 -8.70
C PRO A 132 20.09 8.21 -8.84
N MET A 133 19.81 9.35 -8.21
CA MET A 133 20.69 10.54 -8.26
C MET A 133 22.08 10.30 -7.67
N GLY A 134 22.20 9.40 -6.68
CA GLY A 134 23.48 9.05 -6.04
C GLY A 134 24.31 8.09 -6.87
N ASN A 135 23.67 7.07 -7.44
CA ASN A 135 24.34 5.88 -7.97
C ASN A 135 24.54 5.90 -9.50
N LEU A 136 23.75 6.66 -10.25
CA LEU A 136 23.77 6.64 -11.73
C LEU A 136 24.29 7.99 -12.28
N PRO A 137 25.57 8.07 -12.71
CA PRO A 137 26.09 9.30 -13.32
C PRO A 137 25.39 9.64 -14.64
N ALA A 138 24.89 8.63 -15.37
CA ALA A 138 24.11 8.82 -16.60
C ALA A 138 22.82 9.62 -16.37
N PHE A 139 22.14 9.41 -15.23
CA PHE A 139 20.94 10.15 -14.86
C PHE A 139 21.23 11.65 -14.67
N ARG A 140 22.39 11.99 -14.09
CA ARG A 140 22.83 13.38 -13.92
C ARG A 140 23.10 14.07 -15.26
N THR A 141 23.70 13.35 -16.21
CA THR A 141 23.96 13.89 -17.55
C THR A 141 22.66 14.13 -18.32
N GLN A 142 21.70 13.21 -18.25
CA GLN A 142 20.37 13.39 -18.85
C GLN A 142 19.60 14.55 -18.22
N LEU A 143 19.66 14.71 -16.89
CA LEU A 143 19.03 15.84 -16.21
C LEU A 143 19.62 17.19 -16.65
N LYS A 144 20.94 17.28 -16.86
CA LYS A 144 21.59 18.48 -17.42
C LYS A 144 21.14 18.75 -18.86
N ALA A 145 21.07 17.70 -19.69
CA ALA A 145 20.58 17.82 -21.07
C ALA A 145 19.11 18.27 -21.15
N LEU A 146 18.26 17.87 -20.19
CA LEU A 146 16.89 18.36 -20.06
C LEU A 146 16.83 19.81 -19.56
N LEU A 147 17.76 20.22 -18.68
CA LEU A 147 17.84 21.59 -18.18
C LEU A 147 18.24 22.58 -19.29
N GLU A 148 19.11 22.16 -20.21
CA GLU A 148 19.61 22.98 -21.33
C GLU A 148 18.59 23.18 -22.46
N ASN A 149 17.56 22.33 -22.56
CA ASN A 149 16.54 22.37 -23.61
C ASN A 149 15.16 22.73 -23.06
N GLU A 150 14.72 23.98 -23.23
CA GLU A 150 13.43 24.48 -22.72
C GLU A 150 12.21 23.71 -23.26
N ASP A 151 12.25 23.26 -24.52
CA ASP A 151 11.15 22.52 -25.15
C ASP A 151 10.93 21.11 -24.53
N ASN A 152 11.97 20.52 -23.93
CA ASN A 152 11.90 19.22 -23.29
C ASN A 152 11.48 19.29 -21.81
N ARG A 153 11.45 20.49 -21.20
CA ARG A 153 11.09 20.70 -19.77
C ARG A 153 9.59 20.65 -19.53
N THR A 154 8.78 21.02 -20.54
CA THR A 154 7.32 21.08 -20.46
C THR A 154 6.65 19.81 -20.97
N ALA A 155 7.39 18.94 -21.67
CA ALA A 155 6.90 17.62 -22.05
C ALA A 155 6.75 16.74 -20.79
N PRO A 156 5.57 16.14 -20.54
CA PRO A 156 5.42 15.16 -19.46
C PRO A 156 6.44 14.04 -19.69
N LEU A 157 7.26 13.76 -18.68
CA LEU A 157 8.18 12.61 -18.70
C LEU A 157 7.35 11.37 -19.08
N PRO A 158 7.80 10.55 -20.05
CA PRO A 158 7.14 9.27 -20.30
C PRO A 158 7.14 8.50 -18.98
N ALA A 159 5.95 8.11 -18.52
CA ALA A 159 5.81 7.30 -17.32
C ALA A 159 6.76 6.11 -17.45
N GLY A 160 7.70 5.99 -16.52
CA GLY A 160 8.72 4.95 -16.58
C GLY A 160 8.09 3.58 -16.76
N ASP A 161 8.62 2.83 -17.73
CA ASP A 161 8.17 1.47 -18.01
C ASP A 161 8.19 0.64 -16.72
N PRO A 162 7.13 -0.13 -16.42
CA PRO A 162 7.01 -0.89 -15.17
C PRO A 162 8.03 -2.04 -15.01
N GLU A 163 8.94 -2.25 -15.96
CA GLU A 163 9.90 -3.36 -15.95
C GLU A 163 11.04 -3.22 -14.93
N CYS A 164 11.23 -2.06 -14.29
CA CYS A 164 12.28 -1.90 -13.26
C CYS A 164 11.87 -2.32 -11.83
N THR A 165 10.78 -3.06 -11.63
CA THR A 165 10.33 -3.52 -10.29
C THR A 165 10.78 -4.95 -9.92
N SER A 166 11.61 -5.64 -10.70
CA SER A 166 12.10 -6.97 -10.33
C SER A 166 13.59 -7.15 -10.53
N ALA A 167 14.40 -6.57 -9.64
CA ALA A 167 15.79 -6.98 -9.42
C ALA A 167 15.95 -7.62 -8.04
N ARG A 168 15.09 -8.59 -7.71
CA ARG A 168 15.22 -9.38 -6.47
C ARG A 168 15.03 -10.88 -6.60
N GLU A 169 14.76 -11.41 -7.78
CA GLU A 169 14.79 -12.86 -8.01
C GLU A 169 15.49 -13.16 -9.33
N ILE A 170 16.19 -14.30 -9.34
CA ILE A 170 16.97 -14.91 -10.42
C ILE A 170 18.45 -14.49 -10.44
N GLY A 171 19.25 -15.35 -9.81
CA GLY A 171 20.69 -15.39 -10.01
C GLY A 171 21.06 -15.91 -11.41
N ALA A 172 22.22 -15.46 -11.87
CA ALA A 172 23.09 -16.06 -12.89
C ALA A 172 22.41 -16.73 -14.10
N GLU A 173 22.42 -16.05 -15.25
CA GLU A 173 23.07 -16.55 -16.48
C GLU A 173 22.98 -15.52 -17.63
N ILE A 174 24.15 -15.24 -18.22
CA ILE A 174 24.38 -14.99 -19.65
C ILE A 174 23.75 -13.72 -20.25
N CYS A 175 24.49 -12.60 -20.16
CA CYS A 175 24.38 -11.51 -21.12
C CYS A 175 25.24 -11.87 -22.34
N ALA A 176 24.67 -12.59 -23.30
CA ALA A 176 25.29 -12.81 -24.60
C ALA A 176 24.97 -11.61 -25.51
N THR A 177 25.99 -10.82 -25.83
CA THR A 177 26.04 -9.96 -27.02
C THR A 177 25.71 -10.75 -28.29
N PRO A 178 25.07 -10.14 -29.30
CA PRO A 178 25.34 -10.48 -30.68
C PRO A 178 26.15 -9.35 -31.34
N ALA A 179 27.42 -9.64 -31.60
CA ALA A 179 28.16 -9.03 -32.68
C ALA A 179 28.16 -10.00 -33.86
N ARG A 180 27.60 -9.61 -35.01
CA ARG A 180 28.12 -10.00 -36.33
C ARG A 180 27.58 -9.12 -37.46
N SER A 181 28.51 -8.45 -38.13
CA SER A 181 28.45 -8.04 -39.55
C SER A 181 28.27 -9.30 -40.43
N GLU A 182 27.87 -9.32 -41.70
CA GLU A 182 28.16 -8.49 -42.87
C GLU A 182 27.42 -9.17 -44.03
N GLN A 183 26.77 -8.44 -44.96
CA GLN A 183 26.92 -8.66 -46.41
C GLN A 183 26.12 -7.59 -47.19
N GLN A 184 26.87 -6.65 -47.76
CA GLN A 184 26.52 -5.74 -48.85
C GLN A 184 26.44 -6.58 -50.17
N ARG A 185 25.74 -6.29 -51.29
CA ARG A 185 25.18 -5.10 -51.99
C ARG A 185 24.58 -5.66 -53.34
N PRO A 186 24.14 -4.86 -54.35
CA PRO A 186 22.99 -3.96 -54.51
C PRO A 186 21.98 -4.38 -55.62
N ASP A 187 20.83 -3.71 -55.66
CA ASP A 187 19.87 -3.69 -56.78
C ASP A 187 20.42 -3.02 -58.06
N LEU A 188 20.08 -3.56 -59.23
CA LEU A 188 19.92 -2.79 -60.49
C LEU A 188 19.06 -3.57 -61.51
N ARG A 189 18.05 -2.85 -62.02
CA ARG A 189 17.03 -3.22 -63.02
C ARG A 189 17.64 -3.60 -64.39
N HIS A 190 16.95 -4.42 -65.19
CA HIS A 190 16.71 -4.35 -66.65
C HIS A 190 15.89 -5.61 -67.05
N SER A 191 14.63 -5.47 -67.46
CA SER A 191 14.14 -5.31 -68.84
C SER A 191 13.92 -6.62 -69.62
N SER A 192 12.64 -6.95 -69.78
CA SER A 192 11.95 -7.41 -71.01
C SER A 192 12.56 -8.51 -71.89
N ASN A 193 11.81 -9.63 -72.03
CA ASN A 193 11.32 -10.27 -73.27
C ASN A 193 10.94 -11.73 -72.93
N GLY A 194 9.86 -12.38 -73.36
CA GLY A 194 8.79 -12.10 -74.32
C GLY A 194 8.13 -13.45 -74.72
N LYS A 195 6.96 -13.40 -75.37
CA LYS A 195 6.08 -14.47 -75.93
C LYS A 195 4.96 -15.00 -75.01
N ASN A 196 3.68 -15.02 -75.39
CA ASN A 196 3.07 -15.14 -76.73
C ASN A 196 1.71 -14.38 -76.87
N PRO A 197 1.23 -14.18 -78.11
CA PRO A 197 0.04 -13.38 -78.45
C PRO A 197 -1.22 -14.23 -78.68
N ALA A 198 -2.42 -13.68 -78.41
CA ALA A 198 -3.69 -14.11 -79.00
C ALA A 198 -4.86 -13.13 -78.73
N CYS A 199 -5.24 -12.33 -79.74
CA CYS A 199 -6.60 -11.80 -80.05
C CYS A 199 -6.43 -11.01 -81.37
N ALA A 200 -6.86 -11.52 -82.54
CA ALA A 200 -8.23 -11.60 -83.07
C ALA A 200 -8.60 -10.38 -83.93
N THR A 201 -8.88 -10.69 -85.21
CA THR A 201 -9.50 -9.88 -86.29
C THR A 201 -8.61 -8.92 -87.07
#